data_AF-A0A2P4Z2G1-F1
#
_entry.id   AF-A0A2P4Z2G1-F1
#
_cell.length_a   1.000
_cell.length_b   1.000
_cell.length_c   1.000
_cell.angle_alpha   90.00
_cell.angle_beta   90.00
_cell.angle_gamma   90.00
#
_symmetry.space_group_name_H-M   'P 1'
#
loop_
_entity.id
_entity.type
_entity.pdbx_description
1 polymer ?
#
loop_
_entity_poly.entity_id
_entity_poly.type
_entity_poly.pdbx_seq_one_letter_code
_entity_poly.pdbx_strand_id
1 'polypeptide(L)'
;MDGEKLSQDLNYLVFSWESKYLRNDKVLKEKITPIKEHNWNSEKVEQDEDIVSPIINKHIQEIEEEIQRINKENEDKRRKEEEERKIKERKEREKREQEELKLKEQEELRLKKENEREELRLKKEQEELRLKKEKEQEERQKAQEETKRKELNLSQDYSKKEVSFETQGKAYIEKISNYQNSSEYKEIISSTESSIKSTRMNVKKTIQLSINQISSTHQQILSSSNRIKELLSGLRSSSTSITSYDTQSPMYSYGLYMAASLFIDQCWTQISAFPDSVWSYAYSCVYILDENDDFEAFLEGLMLTECRVLYSSNLEDLNIKENETEENFGKRLNSIVRFYLSINILRGNFGKIWLWLVKLLNKKSPHRLFVFVVLAVTQIVPHFFFSQFKNQFMKIIDYILRFKLPQIYTLIEGNPFPIKGQCKQLEAILSDLKSSCNAPPPSGFILKDKHLDVEC
;
A
#
# COMPACT_ATOMS: atom_id res chain seq x y z
N MET A 1 -17.45 13.83 2.57
CA MET A 1 -18.64 13.35 3.30
C MET A 1 -18.53 13.91 4.70
N ASP A 2 -19.39 14.89 5.02
CA ASP A 2 -19.28 15.70 6.24
C ASP A 2 -19.85 14.99 7.46
N GLY A 3 -19.02 14.83 8.49
CA GLY A 3 -19.39 14.17 9.75
C GLY A 3 -20.46 14.89 10.58
N GLU A 4 -20.65 16.20 10.35
CA GLU A 4 -21.68 16.97 11.07
C GLU A 4 -23.11 16.62 10.64
N LYS A 5 -23.29 16.22 9.36
CA LYS A 5 -24.61 15.85 8.84
C LYS A 5 -25.09 14.50 9.38
N LEU A 6 -24.16 13.58 9.64
CA LEU A 6 -24.47 12.28 10.24
C LEU A 6 -24.89 12.39 11.72
N SER A 7 -24.36 13.38 12.44
CA SER A 7 -24.67 13.63 13.85
C SER A 7 -26.08 14.24 14.04
N GLN A 8 -26.53 15.08 13.10
CA GLN A 8 -27.87 15.65 13.13
C GLN A 8 -28.95 14.62 12.77
N ASP A 9 -28.69 13.75 11.79
CA ASP A 9 -29.65 12.71 11.38
C ASP A 9 -29.84 11.62 12.45
N LEU A 10 -28.80 11.30 13.23
CA LEU A 10 -28.89 10.36 14.35
C LEU A 10 -29.67 10.92 15.55
N ASN A 11 -29.54 12.21 15.85
CA ASN A 11 -30.30 12.83 16.94
C ASN A 11 -31.80 12.94 16.63
N TYR A 12 -32.18 13.11 15.36
CA TYR A 12 -33.59 13.14 14.97
C TYR A 12 -34.27 11.76 15.11
N LEU A 13 -33.52 10.67 14.90
CA LEU A 13 -34.05 9.30 14.98
C LEU A 13 -34.29 8.85 16.43
N VAL A 14 -33.40 9.23 17.36
CA VAL A 14 -33.53 8.91 18.80
C VAL A 14 -34.73 9.61 19.44
N PHE A 15 -35.00 10.87 19.09
CA PHE A 15 -36.19 11.59 19.59
C PHE A 15 -37.52 11.05 19.03
N SER A 16 -37.50 10.41 17.84
CA SER A 16 -38.71 9.82 17.25
C SER A 16 -39.13 8.48 17.91
N TRP A 17 -38.19 7.79 18.54
CA TRP A 17 -38.43 6.49 19.19
C TRP A 17 -39.02 6.63 20.60
N GLU A 18 -38.59 7.62 21.38
CA GLU A 18 -39.09 7.84 22.75
C GLU A 18 -40.53 8.39 22.81
N SER A 19 -41.02 9.05 21.75
CA SER A 19 -42.43 9.51 21.67
C SER A 19 -43.44 8.40 21.36
N LYS A 20 -43.00 7.19 20.98
CA LYS A 20 -43.90 6.09 20.59
C LYS A 20 -44.23 5.10 21.71
N TYR A 21 -43.54 5.16 22.85
CA TYR A 21 -43.74 4.25 23.99
C TYR A 21 -44.41 4.86 25.22
N LEU A 22 -44.75 6.16 25.22
CA LEU A 22 -45.51 6.81 26.30
C LEU A 22 -47.03 6.89 26.09
N ARG A 23 -47.59 6.22 25.06
CA ARG A 23 -49.03 6.28 24.74
C ARG A 23 -49.86 5.00 24.97
N ASN A 24 -49.28 3.92 25.47
CA ASN A 24 -50.02 2.65 25.63
C ASN A 24 -50.21 2.15 27.07
N ASP A 25 -49.87 2.93 28.09
CA ASP A 25 -50.02 2.51 29.50
C ASP A 25 -51.17 3.23 30.24
N LYS A 26 -52.24 3.57 29.50
CA LYS A 26 -53.38 4.33 30.04
C LYS A 26 -54.74 3.86 29.53
N VAL A 27 -54.94 2.55 29.34
CA VAL A 27 -56.29 1.97 29.15
C VAL A 27 -56.32 0.53 29.68
N LEU A 28 -56.58 0.34 30.99
CA LEU A 28 -57.26 -0.85 31.54
C LEU A 28 -57.32 -0.74 33.07
N LYS A 29 -58.36 -0.07 33.56
CA LYS A 29 -58.95 -0.23 34.90
C LYS A 29 -60.24 0.58 34.92
N GLU A 30 -61.40 -0.09 34.83
CA GLU A 30 -62.62 0.23 35.59
C GLU A 30 -63.83 -0.62 35.16
N LYS A 31 -64.66 -0.95 36.18
CA LYS A 31 -66.04 -1.47 36.20
C LYS A 31 -66.26 -2.98 36.33
N ILE A 32 -66.45 -3.45 37.57
CA ILE A 32 -67.65 -4.21 38.02
C ILE A 32 -67.99 -3.81 39.48
N THR A 33 -69.25 -3.49 39.73
CA THR A 33 -69.89 -3.00 40.98
C THR A 33 -70.52 -4.11 41.84
N PRO A 34 -70.81 -3.89 43.14
CA PRO A 34 -71.45 -4.85 44.06
C PRO A 34 -72.96 -4.64 44.27
N ILE A 35 -73.70 -5.67 44.68
CA ILE A 35 -75.12 -5.60 45.11
C ILE A 35 -75.28 -6.22 46.52
N LYS A 36 -76.12 -5.56 47.33
CA LYS A 36 -76.38 -5.76 48.77
C LYS A 36 -77.46 -6.81 49.11
N GLU A 37 -77.42 -7.20 50.38
CA GLU A 37 -78.27 -8.08 51.21
C GLU A 37 -79.78 -7.78 51.25
N HIS A 38 -80.59 -8.81 51.58
CA HIS A 38 -81.84 -8.65 52.35
C HIS A 38 -82.10 -9.86 53.28
N ASN A 39 -82.57 -9.53 54.48
CA ASN A 39 -82.83 -10.36 55.66
C ASN A 39 -84.33 -10.22 56.00
N TRP A 40 -84.99 -11.28 56.48
CA TRP A 40 -86.32 -11.21 57.13
C TRP A 40 -86.35 -12.17 58.32
N ASN A 41 -86.89 -11.69 59.43
CA ASN A 41 -86.89 -12.30 60.76
C ASN A 41 -88.32 -12.28 61.34
N SER A 42 -88.52 -13.08 62.40
CA SER A 42 -89.72 -13.18 63.29
C SER A 42 -90.88 -14.02 62.71
N GLU A 43 -91.59 -14.88 63.45
CA GLU A 43 -92.12 -14.71 64.82
C GLU A 43 -92.61 -16.05 65.42
N LYS A 44 -92.59 -16.17 66.76
CA LYS A 44 -93.21 -17.25 67.56
C LYS A 44 -94.72 -16.99 67.74
N VAL A 45 -95.51 -18.01 68.12
CA VAL A 45 -96.48 -18.01 69.26
C VAL A 45 -97.24 -19.36 69.32
N GLU A 46 -97.35 -19.89 70.54
CA GLU A 46 -98.15 -21.05 71.00
C GLU A 46 -99.66 -20.74 71.06
N GLN A 47 -100.55 -21.76 70.95
CA GLN A 47 -101.62 -22.06 71.92
C GLN A 47 -102.64 -23.14 71.45
N ASP A 48 -102.90 -24.07 72.38
CA ASP A 48 -104.15 -24.69 72.83
C ASP A 48 -105.04 -25.59 71.93
N GLU A 49 -104.92 -26.89 72.25
CA GLU A 49 -105.90 -27.93 72.55
C GLU A 49 -107.39 -27.85 72.14
N ASP A 50 -107.82 -29.02 71.66
CA ASP A 50 -109.12 -29.67 71.85
C ASP A 50 -110.40 -29.07 71.22
N ILE A 51 -110.86 -29.75 70.16
CA ILE A 51 -112.16 -30.46 70.02
C ILE A 51 -112.40 -30.75 68.52
N VAL A 52 -111.73 -31.74 67.89
CA VAL A 52 -112.17 -32.33 66.59
C VAL A 52 -111.69 -33.79 66.43
N SER A 53 -111.92 -34.64 67.44
CA SER A 53 -111.24 -35.95 67.60
C SER A 53 -111.78 -37.20 66.84
N PRO A 54 -112.79 -37.15 65.93
CA PRO A 54 -113.09 -38.34 65.11
C PRO A 54 -112.95 -38.17 63.58
N ILE A 55 -112.99 -36.96 63.02
CA ILE A 55 -113.00 -36.76 61.55
C ILE A 55 -111.58 -36.64 60.98
N ILE A 56 -110.65 -36.04 61.74
CA ILE A 56 -109.26 -35.86 61.34
C ILE A 56 -108.51 -37.20 61.27
N ASN A 57 -108.79 -38.14 62.18
CA ASN A 57 -108.11 -39.44 62.22
C ASN A 57 -108.39 -40.32 60.99
N LYS A 58 -109.54 -40.14 60.33
CA LYS A 58 -109.85 -40.88 59.09
C LYS A 58 -109.08 -40.33 57.88
N HIS A 59 -108.95 -39.01 57.77
CA HIS A 59 -108.14 -38.41 56.71
C HIS A 59 -106.64 -38.58 56.93
N ILE A 60 -106.17 -38.65 58.17
CA ILE A 60 -104.76 -38.98 58.45
C ILE A 60 -104.42 -40.38 57.94
N GLN A 61 -105.28 -41.39 58.17
CA GLN A 61 -105.05 -42.74 57.64
C GLN A 61 -105.02 -42.79 56.11
N GLU A 62 -105.94 -42.10 55.43
CA GLU A 62 -105.97 -42.04 53.96
C GLU A 62 -104.75 -41.29 53.39
N ILE A 63 -104.26 -40.26 54.08
CA ILE A 63 -103.04 -39.53 53.71
C ILE A 63 -101.78 -40.39 53.96
N GLU A 64 -101.73 -41.14 55.05
CA GLU A 64 -100.59 -42.03 55.37
C GLU A 64 -100.43 -43.16 54.36
N GLU A 65 -101.53 -43.77 53.91
CA GLU A 65 -101.50 -44.81 52.86
C GLU A 65 -101.05 -44.24 51.50
N GLU A 66 -101.46 -43.01 51.17
CA GLU A 66 -101.06 -42.35 49.93
C GLU A 66 -99.59 -41.91 49.96
N ILE A 67 -99.11 -41.40 51.10
CA ILE A 67 -97.69 -41.10 51.32
C ILE A 67 -96.84 -42.36 51.17
N GLN A 68 -97.30 -43.51 51.68
CA GLN A 68 -96.57 -44.77 51.51
C GLN A 68 -96.52 -45.25 50.04
N ARG A 69 -97.59 -45.05 49.26
CA ARG A 69 -97.56 -45.35 47.81
C ARG A 69 -96.58 -44.44 47.07
N ILE A 70 -96.63 -43.13 47.32
CA ILE A 70 -95.76 -42.14 46.67
C ILE A 70 -94.29 -42.38 47.03
N ASN A 71 -94.00 -42.74 48.30
CA ASN A 71 -92.62 -43.04 48.72
C ASN A 71 -92.07 -44.29 48.04
N LYS A 72 -92.89 -45.34 47.86
CA LYS A 72 -92.47 -46.56 47.19
C LYS A 72 -92.20 -46.34 45.70
N GLU A 73 -93.02 -45.53 45.03
CA GLU A 73 -92.85 -45.19 43.61
C GLU A 73 -91.62 -44.30 43.36
N ASN A 74 -91.36 -43.33 44.25
CA ASN A 74 -90.16 -42.48 44.17
C ASN A 74 -88.86 -43.23 44.43
N GLU A 75 -88.87 -44.26 45.27
CA GLU A 75 -87.67 -45.05 45.56
C GLU A 75 -87.30 -45.99 44.39
N ASP A 76 -88.29 -46.59 43.74
CA ASP A 76 -88.06 -47.38 42.51
C ASP A 76 -87.61 -46.51 41.33
N LYS A 77 -88.09 -45.26 41.25
CA LYS A 77 -87.64 -44.28 40.24
C LYS A 77 -86.20 -43.83 40.48
N ARG A 78 -85.81 -43.59 41.74
CA ARG A 78 -84.42 -43.27 42.12
C ARG A 78 -83.44 -44.40 41.78
N ARG A 79 -83.83 -45.67 41.98
CA ARG A 79 -82.95 -46.81 41.65
C ARG A 79 -82.67 -46.92 40.15
N LYS A 80 -83.68 -46.67 39.30
CA LYS A 80 -83.51 -46.71 37.84
C LYS A 80 -82.65 -45.55 37.31
N GLU A 81 -82.82 -44.34 37.86
CA GLU A 81 -82.01 -43.18 37.47
C GLU A 81 -80.54 -43.31 37.91
N GLU A 82 -80.26 -43.95 39.06
CA GLU A 82 -78.89 -44.16 39.52
C GLU A 82 -78.13 -45.22 38.71
N GLU A 83 -78.82 -46.27 38.25
CA GLU A 83 -78.23 -47.28 37.35
C GLU A 83 -77.94 -46.72 35.95
N GLU A 84 -78.84 -45.92 35.37
CA GLU A 84 -78.58 -45.26 34.08
C GLU A 84 -77.41 -44.28 34.15
N ARG A 85 -77.26 -43.55 35.27
CA ARG A 85 -76.13 -42.62 35.46
C ARG A 85 -74.79 -43.35 35.49
N LYS A 86 -74.71 -44.50 36.17
CA LYS A 86 -73.48 -45.32 36.24
C LYS A 86 -73.09 -45.92 34.89
N ILE A 87 -74.05 -46.28 34.05
CA ILE A 87 -73.79 -46.81 32.70
C ILE A 87 -73.29 -45.69 31.76
N LYS A 88 -73.84 -44.48 31.86
CA LYS A 88 -73.44 -43.35 31.03
C LYS A 88 -72.02 -42.85 31.37
N GLU A 89 -71.67 -42.83 32.66
CA GLU A 89 -70.36 -42.40 33.15
C GLU A 89 -69.23 -43.37 32.73
N ARG A 90 -69.49 -44.69 32.70
CA ARG A 90 -68.52 -45.67 32.19
C ARG A 90 -68.24 -45.52 30.69
N LYS A 91 -69.28 -45.32 29.87
CA LYS A 91 -69.13 -45.13 28.41
C LYS A 91 -68.39 -43.83 28.05
N GLU A 92 -68.52 -42.79 28.88
CA GLU A 92 -67.82 -41.53 28.65
C GLU A 92 -66.33 -41.63 29.03
N ARG A 93 -65.99 -42.37 30.09
CA ARG A 93 -64.60 -42.60 30.49
C ARG A 93 -63.82 -43.40 29.45
N GLU A 94 -64.42 -44.46 28.91
CA GLU A 94 -63.80 -45.28 27.85
C GLU A 94 -63.56 -44.49 26.55
N LYS A 95 -64.44 -43.53 26.20
CA LYS A 95 -64.23 -42.65 25.05
C LYS A 95 -63.05 -41.70 25.23
N ARG A 96 -62.90 -41.10 26.42
CA ARG A 96 -61.78 -40.18 26.69
C ARG A 96 -60.44 -40.90 26.65
N GLU A 97 -60.37 -42.12 27.18
CA GLU A 97 -59.14 -42.92 27.16
C GLU A 97 -58.73 -43.32 25.73
N GLN A 98 -59.69 -43.64 24.85
CA GLN A 98 -59.39 -43.96 23.44
C GLN A 98 -58.95 -42.74 22.62
N GLU A 99 -59.47 -41.54 22.91
CA GLU A 99 -59.06 -40.31 22.24
C GLU A 99 -57.66 -39.87 22.68
N GLU A 100 -57.32 -40.01 23.97
CA GLU A 100 -55.99 -39.66 24.49
C GLU A 100 -54.89 -40.57 23.92
N LEU A 101 -55.18 -41.87 23.74
CA LEU A 101 -54.22 -42.81 23.15
C LEU A 101 -53.89 -42.45 21.69
N LYS A 102 -54.91 -42.08 20.90
CA LYS A 102 -54.73 -41.68 19.50
C LYS A 102 -53.94 -40.37 19.35
N LEU A 103 -54.07 -39.46 20.30
CA LEU A 103 -53.34 -38.19 20.29
C LEU A 103 -51.85 -38.43 20.54
N LYS A 104 -51.50 -39.28 21.51
CA LYS A 104 -50.12 -39.65 21.85
C LYS A 104 -49.41 -40.36 20.69
N GLU A 105 -50.08 -41.28 20.00
CA GLU A 105 -49.50 -41.97 18.84
C GLU A 105 -49.24 -41.01 17.66
N GLN A 106 -50.10 -40.02 17.42
CA GLN A 106 -49.87 -39.02 16.37
C GLN A 106 -48.71 -38.07 16.69
N GLU A 107 -48.54 -37.70 17.96
CA GLU A 107 -47.46 -36.80 18.39
C GLU A 107 -46.10 -37.48 18.29
N GLU A 108 -45.99 -38.74 18.70
CA GLU A 108 -44.75 -39.53 18.59
C GLU A 108 -44.33 -39.74 17.12
N LEU A 109 -45.30 -39.95 16.22
CA LEU A 109 -45.02 -40.09 14.79
C LEU A 109 -44.55 -38.77 14.15
N ARG A 110 -45.03 -37.62 14.63
CA ARG A 110 -44.57 -36.31 14.16
C ARG A 110 -43.14 -36.03 14.61
N LEU A 111 -42.82 -36.32 15.87
CA LEU A 111 -41.49 -36.10 16.43
C LEU A 111 -40.43 -36.95 15.71
N LYS A 112 -40.75 -38.21 15.38
CA LYS A 112 -39.83 -39.09 14.65
C LYS A 112 -39.53 -38.59 13.23
N LYS A 113 -40.52 -38.06 12.51
CA LYS A 113 -40.34 -37.50 11.16
C LYS A 113 -39.56 -36.18 11.16
N GLU A 114 -39.63 -35.42 12.24
CA GLU A 114 -38.89 -34.15 12.38
C GLU A 114 -37.40 -34.41 12.62
N ASN A 115 -37.07 -35.35 13.52
CA ASN A 115 -35.69 -35.76 13.79
C ASN A 115 -34.99 -36.34 12.55
N GLU A 116 -35.68 -37.16 11.75
CA GLU A 116 -35.13 -37.71 10.50
C GLU A 116 -34.83 -36.61 9.45
N ARG A 117 -35.62 -35.53 9.42
CA ARG A 117 -35.38 -34.40 8.50
C ARG A 117 -34.18 -33.56 8.94
N GLU A 118 -34.01 -33.37 10.24
CA GLU A 118 -32.90 -32.58 10.78
C GLU A 118 -31.55 -33.28 10.57
N GLU A 119 -31.49 -34.59 10.79
CA GLU A 119 -30.28 -35.39 10.56
C GLU A 119 -29.84 -35.35 9.08
N LEU A 120 -30.79 -35.36 8.15
CA LEU A 120 -30.52 -35.26 6.72
C LEU A 120 -29.98 -33.87 6.31
N ARG A 121 -30.42 -32.79 6.98
CA ARG A 121 -29.91 -31.43 6.71
C ARG A 121 -28.48 -31.27 7.18
N LEU A 122 -28.15 -31.78 8.38
CA LEU A 122 -26.79 -31.75 8.93
C LEU A 122 -25.78 -32.50 8.06
N LYS A 123 -26.17 -33.66 7.49
CA LYS A 123 -25.30 -34.43 6.59
C LYS A 123 -24.99 -33.68 5.28
N LYS A 124 -25.98 -33.00 4.69
CA LYS A 124 -25.77 -32.21 3.46
C LYS A 124 -24.88 -30.99 3.69
N GLU A 125 -25.04 -30.31 4.82
CA GLU A 125 -24.26 -29.12 5.14
C GLU A 125 -22.78 -29.45 5.41
N GLN A 126 -22.50 -30.60 6.04
CA GLN A 126 -21.11 -31.07 6.23
C GLN A 126 -20.42 -31.46 4.92
N GLU A 127 -21.14 -32.05 3.97
CA GLU A 127 -20.59 -32.43 2.67
C GLU A 127 -20.28 -31.19 1.80
N GLU A 128 -21.17 -30.18 1.80
CA GLU A 128 -20.96 -28.92 1.10
C GLU A 128 -19.76 -28.14 1.66
N LEU A 129 -19.57 -28.15 2.99
CA LEU A 129 -18.44 -27.51 3.64
C LEU A 129 -17.10 -28.18 3.28
N ARG A 130 -17.08 -29.50 3.09
CA ARG A 130 -15.87 -30.24 2.65
C ARG A 130 -15.52 -29.88 1.21
N LEU A 131 -16.50 -29.87 0.31
CA LEU A 131 -16.29 -29.51 -1.10
C LEU A 131 -15.77 -28.07 -1.26
N LYS A 132 -16.25 -27.15 -0.44
CA LYS A 132 -15.81 -25.74 -0.47
C LYS A 132 -14.36 -25.59 -0.01
N LYS A 133 -13.93 -26.34 1.02
CA LYS A 133 -12.54 -26.32 1.50
C LYS A 133 -11.55 -26.93 0.49
N GLU A 134 -11.94 -27.98 -0.22
CA GLU A 134 -11.10 -28.60 -1.26
C GLU A 134 -10.88 -27.65 -2.44
N LYS A 135 -11.95 -26.98 -2.93
CA LYS A 135 -11.82 -25.99 -4.00
C LYS A 135 -10.94 -24.79 -3.62
N GLU A 136 -11.07 -24.28 -2.39
CA GLU A 136 -10.25 -23.16 -1.93
C GLU A 136 -8.76 -23.54 -1.78
N GLN A 137 -8.46 -24.78 -1.40
CA GLN A 137 -7.07 -25.27 -1.37
C GLN A 137 -6.49 -25.44 -2.77
N GLU A 138 -7.26 -25.96 -3.72
CA GLU A 138 -6.80 -26.13 -5.10
C GLU A 138 -6.55 -24.78 -5.81
N GLU A 139 -7.40 -23.77 -5.58
CA GLU A 139 -7.18 -22.41 -6.08
C GLU A 139 -5.95 -21.74 -5.45
N ARG A 140 -5.72 -21.92 -4.15
CA ARG A 140 -4.52 -21.39 -3.48
C ARG A 140 -3.24 -22.04 -4.00
N GLN A 141 -3.26 -23.34 -4.31
CA GLN A 141 -2.10 -24.03 -4.90
C GLN A 141 -1.81 -23.54 -6.32
N LYS A 142 -2.83 -23.41 -7.17
CA LYS A 142 -2.67 -22.86 -8.53
C LYS A 142 -2.15 -21.43 -8.52
N ALA A 143 -2.65 -20.58 -7.63
CA ALA A 143 -2.17 -19.20 -7.49
C ALA A 143 -0.70 -19.13 -7.03
N GLN A 144 -0.28 -19.99 -6.10
CA GLN A 144 1.12 -20.04 -5.64
C GLN A 144 2.07 -20.55 -6.73
N GLU A 145 1.66 -21.53 -7.53
CA GLU A 145 2.48 -22.09 -8.60
C GLU A 145 2.63 -21.11 -9.79
N GLU A 146 1.57 -20.37 -10.12
CA GLU A 146 1.62 -19.31 -11.12
C GLU A 146 2.50 -18.13 -10.69
N THR A 147 2.47 -17.77 -9.41
CA THR A 147 3.34 -16.72 -8.84
C THR A 147 4.81 -17.14 -8.91
N LYS A 148 5.14 -18.38 -8.55
CA LYS A 148 6.51 -18.92 -8.66
C LYS A 148 7.02 -18.99 -10.10
N ARG A 149 6.16 -19.35 -11.07
CA ARG A 149 6.53 -19.34 -12.51
C ARG A 149 6.81 -17.94 -13.03
N LYS A 150 6.02 -16.94 -12.61
CA LYS A 150 6.24 -15.53 -12.96
C LYS A 150 7.55 -15.02 -12.36
N GLU A 151 7.85 -15.34 -11.10
CA GLU A 151 9.12 -14.97 -10.45
C GLU A 151 10.36 -15.58 -11.13
N LEU A 152 10.30 -16.86 -11.54
CA LEU A 152 11.39 -17.53 -12.24
C LEU A 152 11.69 -16.90 -13.62
N ASN A 153 10.65 -16.59 -14.40
CA ASN A 153 10.83 -15.97 -15.72
C ASN A 153 11.33 -14.52 -15.63
N LEU A 154 10.88 -13.75 -14.62
CA LEU A 154 11.41 -12.41 -14.34
C LEU A 154 12.90 -12.48 -13.96
N SER A 155 13.30 -13.43 -13.11
CA SER A 155 14.70 -13.56 -12.66
C SER A 155 15.70 -13.82 -13.80
N GLN A 156 15.33 -14.60 -14.82
CA GLN A 156 16.18 -14.86 -15.98
C GLN A 156 16.32 -13.65 -16.91
N ASP A 157 15.27 -12.83 -17.06
CA ASP A 157 15.31 -11.63 -17.90
C ASP A 157 16.10 -10.48 -17.20
N TYR A 158 16.03 -10.41 -15.87
CA TYR A 158 16.87 -9.50 -15.07
C TYR A 158 18.36 -9.83 -15.19
N SER A 159 18.73 -11.11 -15.13
CA SER A 159 20.14 -11.53 -15.21
C SER A 159 20.77 -11.18 -16.57
N LYS A 160 20.03 -11.28 -17.68
CA LYS A 160 20.52 -10.87 -19.01
C LYS A 160 20.71 -9.35 -19.14
N LYS A 161 19.76 -8.55 -18.64
CA LYS A 161 19.87 -7.07 -18.64
C LYS A 161 20.95 -6.58 -17.68
N GLU A 162 21.18 -7.30 -16.59
CA GLU A 162 22.23 -7.01 -15.60
C GLU A 162 23.64 -7.15 -16.19
N VAL A 163 23.91 -8.24 -16.93
CA VAL A 163 25.19 -8.45 -17.62
C VAL A 163 25.42 -7.36 -18.67
N SER A 164 24.38 -6.91 -19.38
CA SER A 164 24.50 -5.86 -20.41
C SER A 164 24.97 -4.52 -19.85
N PHE A 165 24.46 -4.08 -18.68
CA PHE A 165 24.78 -2.77 -18.11
C PHE A 165 26.22 -2.70 -17.58
N GLU A 166 26.65 -3.71 -16.83
CA GLU A 166 28.01 -3.78 -16.31
C GLU A 166 29.04 -3.98 -17.43
N THR A 167 28.69 -4.75 -18.46
CA THR A 167 29.55 -4.94 -19.63
C THR A 167 29.73 -3.63 -20.39
N GLN A 168 28.65 -2.86 -20.60
CA GLN A 168 28.74 -1.54 -21.24
C GLN A 168 29.59 -0.57 -20.41
N GLY A 169 29.39 -0.53 -19.08
CA GLY A 169 30.19 0.33 -18.20
C GLY A 169 31.69 -0.01 -18.25
N LYS A 170 32.03 -1.31 -18.23
CA LYS A 170 33.41 -1.78 -18.40
C LYS A 170 33.98 -1.40 -19.77
N ALA A 171 33.20 -1.54 -20.84
CA ALA A 171 33.63 -1.17 -22.18
C ALA A 171 33.95 0.33 -22.29
N TYR A 172 33.19 1.22 -21.63
CA TYR A 172 33.53 2.65 -21.59
C TYR A 172 34.80 2.94 -20.81
N ILE A 173 35.00 2.31 -19.64
CA ILE A 173 36.25 2.44 -18.88
C ILE A 173 37.45 1.96 -19.70
N GLU A 174 37.30 0.81 -20.37
CA GLU A 174 38.33 0.27 -21.25
C GLU A 174 38.61 1.21 -22.42
N LYS A 175 37.59 1.83 -23.04
CA LYS A 175 37.77 2.85 -24.09
C LYS A 175 38.62 4.03 -23.61
N ILE A 176 38.39 4.52 -22.38
CA ILE A 176 39.23 5.59 -21.79
C ILE A 176 40.67 5.12 -21.63
N SER A 177 40.85 3.94 -21.04
CA SER A 177 42.20 3.41 -20.81
C SER A 177 42.95 3.18 -22.12
N ASN A 178 42.30 2.59 -23.12
CA ASN A 178 42.86 2.37 -24.45
C ASN A 178 43.20 3.70 -25.13
N TYR A 179 42.32 4.69 -25.05
CA TYR A 179 42.58 6.02 -25.61
C TYR A 179 43.77 6.71 -24.94
N GLN A 180 43.83 6.75 -23.60
CA GLN A 180 44.97 7.33 -22.87
C GLN A 180 46.29 6.59 -23.13
N ASN A 181 46.23 5.30 -23.47
CA ASN A 181 47.39 4.49 -23.80
C ASN A 181 47.76 4.50 -25.28
N SER A 182 46.90 5.03 -26.15
CA SER A 182 47.13 5.11 -27.59
C SER A 182 48.37 5.94 -27.94
N SER A 183 49.02 5.58 -29.05
CA SER A 183 50.15 6.33 -29.61
C SER A 183 49.76 7.78 -29.90
N GLU A 184 48.56 7.98 -30.43
CA GLU A 184 48.00 9.24 -30.89
C GLU A 184 47.82 10.23 -29.72
N TYR A 185 47.22 9.76 -28.62
CA TYR A 185 47.10 10.59 -27.42
C TYR A 185 48.46 10.93 -26.83
N LYS A 186 49.36 9.94 -26.72
CA LYS A 186 50.71 10.14 -26.18
C LYS A 186 51.51 11.12 -27.04
N GLU A 187 51.40 11.03 -28.36
CA GLU A 187 52.03 11.96 -29.30
C GLU A 187 51.47 13.37 -29.12
N ILE A 188 50.15 13.55 -29.07
CA ILE A 188 49.55 14.88 -28.85
C ILE A 188 50.04 15.49 -27.53
N ILE A 189 50.07 14.72 -26.43
CA ILE A 189 50.48 15.23 -25.11
C ILE A 189 52.00 15.47 -25.01
N SER A 190 52.82 14.61 -25.60
CA SER A 190 54.29 14.69 -25.50
C SER A 190 54.93 15.52 -26.60
N SER A 191 54.22 15.83 -27.69
CA SER A 191 54.77 16.57 -28.82
C SER A 191 55.30 17.93 -28.40
N THR A 192 56.54 18.19 -28.81
CA THR A 192 57.24 19.46 -28.67
C THR A 192 57.08 20.35 -29.89
N GLU A 193 56.44 19.84 -30.96
CA GLU A 193 56.20 20.59 -32.18
C GLU A 193 55.30 21.80 -31.88
N SER A 194 55.72 22.99 -32.34
CA SER A 194 55.07 24.26 -32.03
C SER A 194 53.59 24.28 -32.48
N SER A 195 53.30 23.70 -33.65
CA SER A 195 51.96 23.62 -34.24
C SER A 195 51.00 22.79 -33.37
N ILE A 196 51.39 21.55 -33.04
CA ILE A 196 50.60 20.60 -32.24
C ILE A 196 50.44 21.12 -30.81
N LYS A 197 51.53 21.59 -30.18
CA LYS A 197 51.50 22.15 -28.83
C LYS A 197 50.59 23.38 -28.75
N SER A 198 50.68 24.30 -29.70
CA SER A 198 49.84 25.50 -29.75
C SER A 198 48.36 25.12 -29.90
N THR A 199 48.05 24.21 -30.83
CA THR A 199 46.69 23.73 -31.08
C THR A 199 46.12 23.04 -29.84
N ARG A 200 46.85 22.11 -29.24
CA ARG A 200 46.48 21.42 -28.00
C ARG A 200 46.16 22.39 -26.87
N MET A 201 47.03 23.36 -26.63
CA MET A 201 46.83 24.37 -25.58
C MET A 201 45.62 25.25 -25.87
N ASN A 202 45.41 25.63 -27.14
CA ASN A 202 44.25 26.42 -27.55
C ASN A 202 42.93 25.66 -27.37
N VAL A 203 42.89 24.37 -27.73
CA VAL A 203 41.73 23.49 -27.53
C VAL A 203 41.39 23.40 -26.04
N LYS A 204 42.36 23.03 -25.19
CA LYS A 204 42.16 22.94 -23.74
C LYS A 204 41.69 24.27 -23.15
N LYS A 205 42.33 25.39 -23.51
CA LYS A 205 41.99 26.71 -22.97
C LYS A 205 40.59 27.15 -23.40
N THR A 206 40.22 26.94 -24.67
CA THR A 206 38.90 27.34 -25.19
C THR A 206 37.79 26.56 -24.51
N ILE A 207 37.94 25.24 -24.37
CA ILE A 207 36.97 24.39 -23.67
C ILE A 207 36.87 24.80 -22.20
N GLN A 208 38.00 24.93 -21.50
CA GLN A 208 38.02 25.33 -20.08
C GLN A 208 37.31 26.66 -19.85
N LEU A 209 37.61 27.68 -20.67
CA LEU A 209 36.98 28.99 -20.54
C LEU A 209 35.47 28.90 -20.78
N SER A 210 35.04 28.13 -21.78
CA SER A 210 33.62 27.95 -22.10
C SER A 210 32.88 27.26 -20.95
N ILE A 211 33.48 26.21 -20.37
CA ILE A 211 32.91 25.50 -19.21
C ILE A 211 32.85 26.40 -17.97
N ASN A 212 33.91 27.15 -17.68
CA ASN A 212 33.95 28.06 -16.53
C ASN A 212 32.97 29.24 -16.66
N GLN A 213 32.49 29.52 -17.88
CA GLN A 213 31.47 30.55 -18.16
C GLN A 213 30.04 30.01 -18.05
N ILE A 214 29.85 28.70 -17.84
CA ILE A 214 28.53 28.11 -17.64
C ILE A 214 27.94 28.67 -16.34
N SER A 215 26.70 29.14 -16.44
CA SER A 215 25.94 29.72 -15.34
C SER A 215 24.49 29.23 -15.39
N SER A 216 23.68 29.62 -14.41
CA SER A 216 22.26 29.26 -14.27
C SER A 216 21.30 29.88 -15.30
N THR A 217 21.80 30.64 -16.29
CA THR A 217 20.98 31.27 -17.34
C THR A 217 20.98 30.42 -18.62
N HIS A 218 19.85 30.40 -19.32
CA HIS A 218 19.70 29.57 -20.52
C HIS A 218 20.63 30.05 -21.66
N GLN A 219 20.77 31.37 -21.82
CA GLN A 219 21.62 31.96 -22.85
C GLN A 219 23.12 31.67 -22.63
N GLN A 220 23.60 31.66 -21.39
CA GLN A 220 25.00 31.32 -21.10
C GLN A 220 25.26 29.83 -21.30
N ILE A 221 24.33 28.96 -20.92
CA ILE A 221 24.42 27.53 -21.22
C ILE A 221 24.53 27.31 -22.73
N LEU A 222 23.64 27.90 -23.53
CA LEU A 222 23.66 27.75 -24.98
C LEU A 222 24.93 28.32 -25.61
N SER A 223 25.32 29.55 -25.27
CA SER A 223 26.51 30.18 -25.86
C SER A 223 27.80 29.43 -25.53
N SER A 224 28.00 29.01 -24.28
CA SER A 224 29.14 28.18 -23.88
C SER A 224 29.16 26.82 -24.61
N SER A 225 28.00 26.19 -24.76
CA SER A 225 27.90 24.87 -25.40
C SER A 225 28.11 24.97 -26.92
N ASN A 226 27.56 25.98 -27.58
CA ASN A 226 27.81 26.26 -29.00
C ASN A 226 29.30 26.51 -29.28
N ARG A 227 29.99 27.27 -28.43
CA ARG A 227 31.43 27.51 -28.58
C ARG A 227 32.24 26.21 -28.52
N ILE A 228 31.86 25.26 -27.67
CA ILE A 228 32.49 23.94 -27.61
C ILE A 228 32.15 23.13 -28.87
N LYS A 229 30.88 23.13 -29.31
CA LYS A 229 30.44 22.45 -30.54
C LYS A 229 31.14 22.95 -31.80
N GLU A 230 31.27 24.27 -31.95
CA GLU A 230 31.95 24.90 -33.08
C GLU A 230 33.43 24.51 -33.11
N LEU A 231 34.10 24.53 -31.96
CA LEU A 231 35.48 24.07 -31.83
C LEU A 231 35.60 22.60 -32.24
N LEU A 232 34.77 21.72 -31.69
CA LEU A 232 34.78 20.29 -31.99
C LEU A 232 34.49 20.03 -33.49
N SER A 233 33.53 20.73 -34.07
CA SER A 233 33.20 20.62 -35.50
C SER A 233 34.36 21.08 -36.39
N GLY A 234 35.08 22.13 -35.99
CA GLY A 234 36.31 22.59 -36.65
C GLY A 234 37.41 21.54 -36.60
N LEU A 235 37.63 20.91 -35.44
CA LEU A 235 38.62 19.83 -35.27
C LEU A 235 38.25 18.54 -36.03
N ARG A 236 36.96 18.28 -36.20
CA ARG A 236 36.45 17.16 -37.02
C ARG A 236 36.72 17.41 -38.50
N SER A 237 36.50 18.64 -38.95
CA SER A 237 36.62 19.02 -40.37
C SER A 237 38.07 19.13 -40.85
N SER A 238 39.01 19.47 -39.95
CA SER A 238 40.44 19.56 -40.27
C SER A 238 41.13 18.21 -40.55
N SER A 239 40.41 17.09 -40.43
CA SER A 239 40.91 15.71 -40.61
C SER A 239 41.11 15.27 -42.07
N THR A 240 40.99 16.16 -43.05
CA THR A 240 40.80 15.78 -44.46
C THR A 240 42.08 15.37 -45.21
N SER A 241 43.20 15.07 -44.54
CA SER A 241 44.41 14.59 -45.24
C SER A 241 44.65 13.08 -45.10
N ILE A 242 44.27 12.36 -46.16
CA ILE A 242 45.05 11.26 -46.77
C ILE A 242 45.31 10.05 -45.85
N THR A 243 44.31 9.17 -45.71
CA THR A 243 44.37 7.69 -45.76
C THR A 243 43.37 7.05 -44.80
N SER A 244 42.55 6.12 -45.34
CA SER A 244 41.50 5.31 -44.70
C SER A 244 40.22 6.03 -44.28
N TYR A 245 39.08 5.47 -44.71
CA TYR A 245 37.73 6.00 -44.54
C TYR A 245 37.15 5.89 -43.11
N ASP A 246 37.93 5.42 -42.13
CA ASP A 246 37.42 5.08 -40.79
C ASP A 246 38.14 5.76 -39.61
N THR A 247 39.22 6.52 -39.85
CA THR A 247 40.04 7.02 -38.73
C THR A 247 39.71 8.47 -38.41
N GLN A 248 39.03 8.68 -37.27
CA GLN A 248 38.68 9.98 -36.73
C GLN A 248 39.94 10.81 -36.40
N SER A 249 39.92 12.13 -36.63
CA SER A 249 41.04 13.04 -36.31
C SER A 249 41.53 12.84 -34.87
N PRO A 250 42.82 12.55 -34.63
CA PRO A 250 43.38 12.45 -33.29
C PRO A 250 43.13 13.71 -32.44
N MET A 251 43.17 14.88 -33.07
CA MET A 251 42.91 16.16 -32.38
C MET A 251 41.43 16.33 -32.03
N TYR A 252 40.51 15.79 -32.82
CA TYR A 252 39.09 15.78 -32.49
C TYR A 252 38.82 14.86 -31.29
N SER A 253 39.35 13.63 -31.28
CA SER A 253 39.24 12.74 -30.13
C SER A 253 39.88 13.36 -28.87
N TYR A 254 40.98 14.10 -29.02
CA TYR A 254 41.56 14.91 -27.94
C TYR A 254 40.61 16.00 -27.47
N GLY A 255 39.96 16.73 -28.37
CA GLY A 255 38.94 17.72 -28.04
C GLY A 255 37.78 17.12 -27.24
N LEU A 256 37.24 15.98 -27.68
CA LEU A 256 36.16 15.26 -27.00
C LEU A 256 36.58 14.81 -25.60
N TYR A 257 37.73 14.15 -25.49
CA TYR A 257 38.28 13.71 -24.20
C TYR A 257 38.51 14.90 -23.26
N MET A 258 39.07 16.00 -23.76
CA MET A 258 39.32 17.20 -22.96
C MET A 258 38.02 17.86 -22.50
N ALA A 259 37.00 17.95 -23.35
CA ALA A 259 35.68 18.42 -22.94
C ALA A 259 35.12 17.57 -21.80
N ALA A 260 35.14 16.24 -21.96
CA ALA A 260 34.61 15.32 -20.97
C ALA A 260 35.37 15.43 -19.65
N SER A 261 36.71 15.37 -19.69
CA SER A 261 37.57 15.52 -18.52
C SER A 261 37.32 16.83 -17.77
N LEU A 262 37.17 17.94 -18.49
CA LEU A 262 36.97 19.24 -17.86
C LEU A 262 35.58 19.40 -17.23
N PHE A 263 34.54 18.73 -17.77
CA PHE A 263 33.25 18.64 -17.08
C PHE A 263 33.35 17.81 -15.79
N ILE A 264 34.09 16.71 -15.81
CA ILE A 264 34.36 15.93 -14.59
C ILE A 264 35.13 16.77 -13.57
N ASP A 265 36.06 17.62 -14.00
CA ASP A 265 36.76 18.54 -13.09
C ASP A 265 35.82 19.53 -12.39
N GLN A 266 34.70 19.91 -13.03
CA GLN A 266 33.67 20.74 -12.39
C GLN A 266 32.92 20.00 -11.28
N CYS A 267 32.87 18.65 -11.32
CA CYS A 267 32.31 17.86 -10.22
C CYS A 267 33.10 18.08 -8.93
N TRP A 268 34.42 18.17 -9.03
CA TRP A 268 35.30 18.37 -7.87
C TRP A 268 35.35 19.79 -7.36
N THR A 269 35.10 20.76 -8.24
CA THR A 269 35.25 22.18 -7.95
C THR A 269 33.89 22.82 -7.75
N GLN A 270 33.22 23.21 -8.83
CA GLN A 270 32.01 24.04 -8.78
C GLN A 270 30.80 23.30 -8.22
N ILE A 271 30.56 22.05 -8.63
CA ILE A 271 29.39 21.29 -8.18
C ILE A 271 29.53 20.85 -6.72
N SER A 272 30.74 20.50 -6.29
CA SER A 272 31.02 20.19 -4.88
C SER A 272 30.80 21.39 -3.97
N ALA A 273 31.19 22.59 -4.41
CA ALA A 273 30.98 23.85 -3.67
C ALA A 273 29.52 24.34 -3.75
N PHE A 274 28.89 24.21 -4.91
CA PHE A 274 27.55 24.71 -5.23
C PHE A 274 26.73 23.61 -5.91
N PRO A 275 26.12 22.68 -5.15
CA PRO A 275 25.49 21.48 -5.69
C PRO A 275 24.36 21.73 -6.69
N ASP A 276 23.70 22.89 -6.61
CA ASP A 276 22.60 23.27 -7.50
C ASP A 276 23.09 23.66 -8.91
N SER A 277 24.37 24.02 -9.06
CA SER A 277 24.97 24.33 -10.36
C SER A 277 25.04 23.11 -11.28
N VAL A 278 24.88 21.90 -10.74
CA VAL A 278 24.92 20.63 -11.49
C VAL A 278 24.03 20.63 -12.73
N TRP A 279 22.86 21.26 -12.64
CA TRP A 279 21.91 21.32 -13.74
C TRP A 279 22.42 22.13 -14.92
N SER A 280 23.09 23.26 -14.67
CA SER A 280 23.65 24.09 -15.74
C SER A 280 24.71 23.33 -16.54
N TYR A 281 25.59 22.61 -15.85
CA TYR A 281 26.56 21.73 -16.49
C TYR A 281 25.91 20.54 -17.20
N ALA A 282 24.88 19.93 -16.60
CA ALA A 282 24.18 18.80 -17.20
C ALA A 282 23.45 19.20 -18.49
N TYR A 283 22.77 20.36 -18.52
CA TYR A 283 22.17 20.90 -19.74
C TYR A 283 23.22 21.15 -20.83
N SER A 284 24.37 21.73 -20.48
CA SER A 284 25.48 21.92 -21.43
C SER A 284 26.00 20.60 -21.99
N CYS A 285 26.16 19.56 -21.15
CA CYS A 285 26.58 18.24 -21.60
C CYS A 285 25.56 17.60 -22.55
N VAL A 286 24.27 17.62 -22.20
CA VAL A 286 23.22 17.06 -23.06
C VAL A 286 23.19 17.77 -24.41
N TYR A 287 23.31 19.10 -24.40
CA TYR A 287 23.37 19.87 -25.64
C TYR A 287 24.55 19.43 -26.53
N ILE A 288 25.73 19.19 -25.95
CA ILE A 288 26.91 18.70 -26.71
C ILE A 288 26.71 17.26 -27.20
N LEU A 289 26.11 16.39 -26.37
CA LEU A 289 25.83 14.98 -26.67
C LEU A 289 24.94 14.83 -27.90
N ASP A 290 23.93 15.69 -28.06
CA ASP A 290 22.96 15.61 -29.17
C ASP A 290 23.60 15.68 -30.58
N GLU A 291 24.85 16.18 -30.70
CA GLU A 291 25.58 16.28 -31.97
C GLU A 291 26.86 15.46 -32.03
N ASN A 292 27.28 14.84 -30.92
CA ASN A 292 28.57 14.16 -30.81
C ASN A 292 28.43 12.86 -30.00
N ASP A 293 27.93 11.78 -30.61
CA ASP A 293 27.74 10.49 -29.92
C ASP A 293 29.03 9.95 -29.28
N ASP A 294 30.19 10.19 -29.89
CA ASP A 294 31.50 9.79 -29.34
C ASP A 294 31.84 10.48 -28.01
N PHE A 295 31.26 11.67 -27.77
CA PHE A 295 31.41 12.39 -26.51
C PHE A 295 30.82 11.59 -25.35
N GLU A 296 29.72 10.86 -25.58
CA GLU A 296 29.06 10.03 -24.55
C GLU A 296 30.02 9.01 -23.97
N ALA A 297 30.75 8.32 -24.84
CA ALA A 297 31.66 7.27 -24.42
C ALA A 297 32.83 7.82 -23.58
N PHE A 298 33.33 9.02 -23.90
CA PHE A 298 34.35 9.68 -23.09
C PHE A 298 33.79 10.17 -21.75
N LEU A 299 32.62 10.81 -21.77
CA LEU A 299 31.97 11.36 -20.59
C LEU A 299 31.56 10.27 -19.60
N GLU A 300 30.83 9.25 -20.06
CA GLU A 300 30.45 8.11 -19.23
C GLU A 300 31.68 7.34 -18.76
N GLY A 301 32.64 7.04 -19.64
CA GLY A 301 33.86 6.32 -19.26
C GLY A 301 34.65 7.01 -18.15
N LEU A 302 34.79 8.34 -18.20
CA LEU A 302 35.44 9.12 -17.14
C LEU A 302 34.60 9.15 -15.85
N MET A 303 33.28 9.34 -15.94
CA MET A 303 32.39 9.28 -14.76
C MET A 303 32.50 7.92 -14.04
N LEU A 304 32.48 6.83 -14.80
CA LEU A 304 32.55 5.47 -14.26
C LEU A 304 33.94 5.12 -13.71
N THR A 305 34.99 5.70 -14.28
CA THR A 305 36.37 5.56 -13.77
C THR A 305 36.51 6.22 -12.40
N GLU A 306 35.98 7.44 -12.26
CA GLU A 306 36.02 8.22 -11.02
C GLU A 306 35.03 7.72 -9.96
N CYS A 307 33.92 7.10 -10.38
CA CYS A 307 32.84 6.63 -9.51
C CYS A 307 32.30 5.28 -9.98
N ARG A 308 33.04 4.21 -9.66
CA ARG A 308 32.74 2.84 -10.12
C ARG A 308 31.38 2.31 -9.64
N VAL A 309 30.88 2.79 -8.50
CA VAL A 309 29.54 2.42 -8.00
C VAL A 309 28.42 2.74 -8.99
N LEU A 310 28.63 3.69 -9.91
CA LEU A 310 27.65 4.05 -10.95
C LEU A 310 27.35 2.89 -11.92
N TYR A 311 28.28 1.94 -12.11
CA TYR A 311 28.04 0.77 -12.97
C TYR A 311 28.04 -0.56 -12.22
N SER A 312 28.91 -0.76 -11.22
CA SER A 312 28.98 -2.03 -10.47
C SER A 312 27.93 -2.14 -9.36
N SER A 313 27.36 -0.98 -8.96
CA SER A 313 26.56 -0.83 -7.74
C SER A 313 27.28 -1.36 -6.49
N ASN A 314 28.59 -1.58 -6.53
CA ASN A 314 29.40 -2.03 -5.41
C ASN A 314 30.11 -0.83 -4.79
N LEU A 315 29.84 -0.60 -3.51
CA LEU A 315 30.42 0.51 -2.77
C LEU A 315 31.87 0.23 -2.34
N GLU A 316 32.32 -1.02 -2.41
CA GLU A 316 33.71 -1.41 -2.16
C GLU A 316 34.66 -0.95 -3.29
N ASP A 317 34.11 -0.70 -4.49
CA ASP A 317 34.88 -0.23 -5.64
C ASP A 317 35.19 1.28 -5.58
N LEU A 318 34.80 1.96 -4.50
CA LEU A 318 35.03 3.38 -4.31
C LEU A 318 36.49 3.67 -3.98
N ASN A 319 37.15 4.42 -4.86
CA ASN A 319 38.54 4.80 -4.69
C ASN A 319 38.65 6.08 -3.86
N ILE A 320 39.02 5.95 -2.58
CA ILE A 320 39.37 7.09 -1.72
C ILE A 320 40.80 7.51 -2.05
N LYS A 321 41.03 8.79 -2.39
CA LYS A 321 42.37 9.26 -2.74
C LYS A 321 43.27 9.26 -1.49
N GLU A 322 44.57 9.04 -1.68
CA GLU A 322 45.54 9.14 -0.58
C GLU A 322 45.45 10.52 0.07
N ASN A 323 45.32 10.56 1.40
CA ASN A 323 45.14 11.77 2.23
C ASN A 323 43.80 12.52 2.05
N GLU A 324 42.79 11.92 1.41
CA GLU A 324 41.46 12.51 1.31
C GLU A 324 40.65 12.24 2.59
N THR A 325 40.10 13.31 3.19
CA THR A 325 39.18 13.17 4.33
C THR A 325 37.85 12.57 3.87
N GLU A 326 37.18 11.84 4.76
CA GLU A 326 35.89 11.23 4.45
C GLU A 326 34.81 12.25 4.04
N GLU A 327 34.87 13.46 4.59
CA GLU A 327 33.99 14.57 4.19
C GLU A 327 34.26 15.02 2.75
N ASN A 328 35.53 15.23 2.39
CA ASN A 328 35.90 15.63 1.02
C ASN A 328 35.55 14.53 0.03
N PHE A 329 35.83 13.28 0.38
CA PHE A 329 35.41 12.12 -0.39
C PHE A 329 33.89 12.11 -0.60
N GLY A 330 33.12 12.30 0.48
CA GLY A 330 31.65 12.33 0.44
C GLY A 330 31.11 13.45 -0.45
N LYS A 331 31.67 14.65 -0.38
CA LYS A 331 31.31 15.79 -1.26
C LYS A 331 31.59 15.47 -2.72
N ARG A 332 32.74 14.87 -3.00
CA ARG A 332 33.16 14.57 -4.36
C ARG A 332 32.31 13.42 -4.95
N LEU A 333 32.05 12.37 -4.17
CA LEU A 333 31.12 11.28 -4.53
C LEU A 333 29.71 11.81 -4.79
N ASN A 334 29.19 12.68 -3.92
CA ASN A 334 27.88 13.31 -4.15
C ASN A 334 27.84 14.08 -5.47
N SER A 335 28.88 14.85 -5.76
CA SER A 335 28.92 15.73 -6.94
C SER A 335 28.87 14.94 -8.25
N ILE A 336 29.67 13.88 -8.36
CA ILE A 336 29.68 13.05 -9.56
C ILE A 336 28.40 12.22 -9.72
N VAL A 337 27.82 11.73 -8.63
CA VAL A 337 26.52 11.03 -8.65
C VAL A 337 25.41 11.99 -9.08
N ARG A 338 25.36 13.20 -8.51
CA ARG A 338 24.41 14.25 -8.93
C ARG A 338 24.52 14.56 -10.41
N PHE A 339 25.75 14.71 -10.90
CA PHE A 339 26.00 15.02 -12.31
C PHE A 339 25.53 13.91 -13.24
N TYR A 340 25.89 12.66 -12.94
CA TYR A 340 25.43 11.48 -13.67
C TYR A 340 23.90 11.36 -13.68
N LEU A 341 23.25 11.53 -12.53
CA LEU A 341 21.79 11.46 -12.41
C LEU A 341 21.12 12.58 -13.21
N SER A 342 21.65 13.80 -13.15
CA SER A 342 21.09 14.96 -13.84
C SER A 342 21.13 14.76 -15.36
N ILE A 343 22.25 14.29 -15.92
CA ILE A 343 22.36 13.98 -17.37
C ILE A 343 21.33 12.90 -17.76
N ASN A 344 21.23 11.81 -16.98
CA ASN A 344 20.30 10.73 -17.30
C ASN A 344 18.83 11.14 -17.17
N ILE A 345 18.48 12.01 -16.21
CA ILE A 345 17.13 12.59 -16.10
C ILE A 345 16.81 13.44 -17.33
N LEU A 346 17.72 14.33 -17.72
CA LEU A 346 17.51 15.21 -18.88
C LEU A 346 17.36 14.43 -20.19
N ARG A 347 18.02 13.27 -20.32
CA ARG A 347 17.86 12.36 -21.46
C ARG A 347 16.66 11.40 -21.34
N GLY A 348 15.88 11.47 -20.25
CA GLY A 348 14.73 10.58 -20.03
C GLY A 348 15.10 9.13 -19.68
N ASN A 349 16.35 8.86 -19.30
CA ASN A 349 16.88 7.52 -18.98
C ASN A 349 16.47 7.06 -17.57
N PHE A 350 15.20 7.24 -17.18
CA PHE A 350 14.70 6.89 -15.84
C PHE A 350 14.87 5.41 -15.52
N GLY A 351 14.75 4.53 -16.51
CA GLY A 351 14.95 3.09 -16.35
C GLY A 351 16.38 2.72 -15.96
N LYS A 352 17.39 3.41 -16.53
CA LYS A 352 18.82 3.23 -16.19
C LYS A 352 19.07 3.62 -14.73
N ILE A 353 18.52 4.75 -14.30
CA ILE A 353 18.62 5.21 -12.90
C ILE A 353 17.91 4.26 -11.94
N TRP A 354 16.68 3.85 -12.27
CA TRP A 354 15.89 2.93 -11.44
C TRP A 354 16.62 1.60 -11.24
N LEU A 355 17.10 0.99 -12.33
CA LEU A 355 17.82 -0.28 -12.28
C LEU A 355 19.09 -0.16 -11.41
N TRP A 356 19.88 0.89 -11.62
CA TRP A 356 21.09 1.14 -10.83
C TRP A 356 20.78 1.32 -9.33
N LEU A 357 19.76 2.10 -8.99
CA LEU A 357 19.35 2.33 -7.61
C LEU A 357 18.88 1.03 -6.93
N VAL A 358 18.06 0.23 -7.61
CA VAL A 358 17.59 -1.05 -7.08
C VAL A 358 18.76 -2.02 -6.87
N LYS A 359 19.71 -2.08 -7.81
CA LYS A 359 20.94 -2.89 -7.66
C LYS A 359 21.76 -2.46 -6.45
N LEU A 360 21.94 -1.15 -6.26
CA LEU A 360 22.64 -0.58 -5.10
C LEU A 360 21.95 -1.00 -3.79
N LEU A 361 20.62 -0.92 -3.74
CA LEU A 361 19.81 -1.29 -2.58
C LEU A 361 19.83 -2.80 -2.30
N ASN A 362 19.93 -3.63 -3.32
CA ASN A 362 19.92 -5.10 -3.17
C ASN A 362 21.26 -5.68 -2.71
N LYS A 363 22.33 -4.88 -2.59
CA LYS A 363 23.60 -5.37 -2.01
C LYS A 363 23.37 -5.78 -0.55
N LYS A 364 23.80 -7.00 -0.21
CA LYS A 364 23.60 -7.63 1.10
C LYS A 364 24.44 -6.96 2.19
N SER A 365 25.67 -6.58 1.87
CA SER A 365 26.58 -5.95 2.82
C SER A 365 26.27 -4.46 2.95
N PRO A 366 25.86 -3.97 4.13
CA PRO A 366 25.72 -2.55 4.36
C PRO A 366 27.10 -1.90 4.30
N HIS A 367 27.20 -0.74 3.67
CA HIS A 367 28.45 0.00 3.54
C HIS A 367 28.22 1.44 3.97
N ARG A 368 29.07 1.96 4.86
CA ARG A 368 28.87 3.28 5.48
C ARG A 368 28.79 4.44 4.46
N LEU A 369 29.49 4.33 3.33
CA LEU A 369 29.46 5.34 2.26
C LEU A 369 28.16 5.35 1.43
N PHE A 370 27.27 4.38 1.64
CA PHE A 370 25.94 4.33 1.02
C PHE A 370 25.17 5.64 1.22
N VAL A 371 25.28 6.25 2.41
CA VAL A 371 24.55 7.47 2.74
C VAL A 371 24.85 8.60 1.77
N PHE A 372 26.10 8.76 1.33
CA PHE A 372 26.50 9.83 0.42
C PHE A 372 25.85 9.65 -0.95
N VAL A 373 25.84 8.42 -1.48
CA VAL A 373 25.23 8.12 -2.77
C VAL A 373 23.72 8.33 -2.71
N VAL A 374 23.07 7.83 -1.67
CA VAL A 374 21.61 7.91 -1.55
C VAL A 374 21.15 9.33 -1.24
N LEU A 375 21.94 10.13 -0.53
CA LEU A 375 21.65 11.54 -0.34
C LEU A 375 21.63 12.31 -1.68
N ALA A 376 22.60 12.07 -2.56
CA ALA A 376 22.57 12.62 -3.93
C ALA A 376 21.30 12.18 -4.68
N VAL A 377 20.90 10.91 -4.56
CA VAL A 377 19.68 10.37 -5.18
C VAL A 377 18.44 11.10 -4.65
N THR A 378 18.27 11.21 -3.33
CA THR A 378 17.09 11.84 -2.73
C THR A 378 17.02 13.35 -2.97
N GLN A 379 18.10 13.99 -3.38
CA GLN A 379 18.10 15.41 -3.71
C GLN A 379 17.81 15.69 -5.19
N ILE A 380 18.05 14.73 -6.08
CA ILE A 380 17.93 14.91 -7.54
C ILE A 380 16.71 14.21 -8.12
N VAL A 381 16.40 13.01 -7.64
CA VAL A 381 15.49 12.07 -8.30
C VAL A 381 14.00 12.22 -7.92
N PRO A 382 13.61 12.57 -6.67
CA PRO A 382 12.23 12.38 -6.22
C PRO A 382 11.16 13.01 -7.11
N HIS A 383 11.35 14.27 -7.52
CA HIS A 383 10.39 14.98 -8.37
C HIS A 383 10.00 14.16 -9.61
N PHE A 384 10.99 13.59 -10.29
CA PHE A 384 10.81 12.81 -11.51
C PHE A 384 10.29 11.39 -11.24
N PHE A 385 10.70 10.78 -10.13
CA PHE A 385 10.31 9.40 -9.82
C PHE A 385 8.91 9.29 -9.23
N PHE A 386 8.40 10.34 -8.57
CA PHE A 386 7.02 10.37 -8.14
C PHE A 386 6.04 10.32 -9.31
N SER A 387 6.31 11.05 -10.38
CA SER A 387 5.48 11.01 -11.59
C SER A 387 5.67 9.69 -12.35
N GLN A 388 6.91 9.21 -12.50
CA GLN A 388 7.23 8.05 -13.33
C GLN A 388 6.89 6.70 -12.68
N PHE A 389 7.21 6.51 -11.41
CA PHE A 389 7.12 5.21 -10.72
C PHE A 389 6.11 5.20 -9.56
N LYS A 390 5.61 6.37 -9.14
CA LYS A 390 4.53 6.54 -8.17
C LYS A 390 4.78 5.71 -6.90
N ASN A 391 3.85 4.81 -6.57
CA ASN A 391 3.88 3.96 -5.38
C ASN A 391 5.11 3.04 -5.30
N GLN A 392 5.74 2.68 -6.43
CA GLN A 392 6.95 1.85 -6.37
C GLN A 392 8.12 2.64 -5.80
N PHE A 393 8.24 3.93 -6.13
CA PHE A 393 9.26 4.78 -5.54
C PHE A 393 9.04 4.98 -4.03
N MET A 394 7.78 5.09 -3.59
CA MET A 394 7.45 5.14 -2.17
C MET A 394 7.89 3.89 -1.40
N LYS A 395 7.81 2.70 -2.02
CA LYS A 395 8.34 1.48 -1.42
C LYS A 395 9.86 1.52 -1.27
N ILE A 396 10.57 2.12 -2.23
CA ILE A 396 12.02 2.32 -2.14
C ILE A 396 12.37 3.26 -0.98
N ILE A 397 11.66 4.38 -0.84
CA ILE A 397 11.82 5.31 0.29
C ILE A 397 11.60 4.58 1.62
N ASP A 398 10.49 3.84 1.75
CA ASP A 398 10.17 3.09 2.96
C ASP A 398 11.21 2.00 3.25
N TYR A 399 11.70 1.32 2.21
CA TYR A 399 12.75 0.31 2.35
C TYR A 399 14.06 0.90 2.87
N ILE A 400 14.47 2.06 2.35
CA ILE A 400 15.68 2.74 2.81
C ILE A 400 15.54 3.14 4.28
N LEU A 401 14.42 3.77 4.64
CA LEU A 401 14.14 4.21 6.02
C LEU A 401 14.11 3.05 7.02
N ARG A 402 13.38 1.96 6.69
CA ARG A 402 13.12 0.88 7.64
C ARG A 402 14.22 -0.16 7.72
N PHE A 403 14.98 -0.37 6.65
CA PHE A 403 15.94 -1.46 6.58
C PHE A 403 17.38 -0.99 6.39
N LYS A 404 17.65 -0.07 5.46
CA LYS A 404 19.04 0.32 5.14
C LYS A 404 19.64 1.30 6.12
N LEU A 405 18.91 2.36 6.50
CA LEU A 405 19.40 3.35 7.46
C LEU A 405 19.74 2.74 8.84
N PRO A 406 18.87 1.88 9.43
CA PRO A 406 19.21 1.22 10.69
C PRO A 406 20.49 0.38 10.61
N GLN A 407 20.71 -0.37 9.52
CA GLN A 407 21.95 -1.12 9.31
C GLN A 407 23.17 -0.18 9.27
N ILE A 408 23.06 0.98 8.61
CA ILE A 408 24.16 1.95 8.58
C ILE A 408 24.41 2.55 9.96
N TYR A 409 23.35 2.85 10.73
CA TYR A 409 23.51 3.34 12.10
C TYR A 409 24.32 2.37 12.97
N THR A 410 24.08 1.06 12.85
CA THR A 410 24.87 0.05 13.59
C THR A 410 26.35 0.05 13.19
N LEU A 411 26.69 0.36 11.93
CA LEU A 411 28.08 0.40 11.47
C LEU A 411 28.86 1.63 11.97
N ILE A 412 28.18 2.70 12.35
CA ILE A 412 28.81 4.00 12.69
C ILE A 412 28.76 4.32 14.19
N GLU A 413 28.28 3.42 15.04
CA GLU A 413 28.21 3.62 16.49
C GLU A 413 29.57 4.00 17.11
N GLY A 414 30.67 3.43 16.61
CA GLY A 414 32.03 3.69 17.09
C GLY A 414 32.78 4.83 16.37
N ASN A 415 32.28 5.35 15.25
CA ASN A 415 32.95 6.43 14.50
C ASN A 415 31.91 7.38 13.87
N PRO A 416 31.36 8.32 14.67
CA PRO A 416 30.12 9.02 14.33
C PRO A 416 30.29 10.18 13.35
N PHE A 417 31.49 10.70 13.13
CA PHE A 417 31.68 11.93 12.36
C PHE A 417 32.50 11.66 11.09
N PRO A 418 32.10 12.14 9.89
CA PRO A 418 30.94 12.99 9.56
C PRO A 418 29.63 12.23 9.21
N ILE A 419 29.66 10.90 9.10
CA ILE A 419 28.55 10.11 8.54
C ILE A 419 27.24 10.23 9.32
N LYS A 420 27.26 10.33 10.65
CA LYS A 420 26.03 10.41 11.46
C LYS A 420 25.19 11.65 11.13
N GLY A 421 25.83 12.77 10.80
CA GLY A 421 25.13 13.97 10.34
C GLY A 421 24.42 13.75 9.01
N GLN A 422 25.08 13.06 8.08
CA GLN A 422 24.53 12.71 6.77
C GLN A 422 23.37 11.71 6.88
N CYS A 423 23.46 10.73 7.80
CA CYS A 423 22.37 9.80 8.05
C CYS A 423 21.12 10.53 8.56
N LYS A 424 21.28 11.45 9.51
CA LYS A 424 20.18 12.27 10.02
C LYS A 424 19.56 13.15 8.93
N GLN A 425 20.39 13.76 8.09
CA GLN A 425 19.91 14.55 6.96
C GLN A 425 19.11 13.69 5.98
N LEU A 426 19.62 12.50 5.63
CA LEU A 426 18.94 11.57 4.74
C LEU A 426 17.60 11.10 5.34
N GLU A 427 17.58 10.75 6.61
CA GLU A 427 16.38 10.34 7.34
C GLU A 427 15.32 11.44 7.36
N ALA A 428 15.72 12.70 7.59
CA ALA A 428 14.82 13.85 7.56
C ALA A 428 14.21 14.05 6.16
N ILE A 429 15.03 14.02 5.11
CA ILE A 429 14.56 14.17 3.72
C ILE A 429 13.61 13.03 3.35
N LEU A 430 13.97 11.78 3.63
CA LEU A 430 13.13 10.63 3.30
C LEU A 430 11.80 10.65 4.07
N SER A 431 11.81 11.09 5.33
CA SER A 431 10.59 11.22 6.14
C SER A 431 9.64 12.28 5.57
N ASP A 432 10.19 13.41 5.13
CA ASP A 432 9.42 14.48 4.47
C ASP A 432 8.87 14.06 3.11
N LEU A 433 9.66 13.36 2.28
CA LEU A 433 9.19 12.78 1.01
C LEU A 433 8.09 11.75 1.25
N LYS A 434 8.18 10.99 2.35
CA LYS A 434 7.18 9.97 2.70
C LYS A 434 5.87 10.59 3.18
N SER A 435 5.90 11.69 3.92
CA SER A 435 4.70 12.37 4.41
C SER A 435 3.99 13.14 3.29
N SER A 436 4.75 13.86 2.46
CA SER A 436 4.22 14.69 1.38
C SER A 436 3.76 13.89 0.17
N CYS A 437 4.31 12.69 -0.07
CA CYS A 437 4.08 11.87 -1.26
C CYS A 437 4.31 12.62 -2.59
N ASN A 438 5.10 13.70 -2.55
CA ASN A 438 5.45 14.53 -3.68
C ASN A 438 6.82 15.18 -3.42
N ALA A 439 7.46 15.72 -4.45
CA ALA A 439 8.67 16.51 -4.28
C ALA A 439 8.66 17.70 -5.26
N PRO A 440 9.02 18.91 -4.79
CA PRO A 440 9.24 20.02 -5.70
C PRO A 440 10.41 19.70 -6.65
N PRO A 441 10.50 20.39 -7.80
CA PRO A 441 11.66 20.30 -8.67
C PRO A 441 12.96 20.53 -7.89
N PRO A 442 14.05 19.79 -8.17
CA PRO A 442 15.32 19.99 -7.49
C PRO A 442 15.82 21.42 -7.66
N SER A 443 16.49 21.95 -6.63
CA SER A 443 17.09 23.29 -6.71
C SER A 443 18.06 23.38 -7.90
N GLY A 444 17.99 24.49 -8.63
CA GLY A 444 18.76 24.75 -9.85
C GLY A 444 18.24 24.05 -11.13
N PHE A 445 17.25 23.14 -11.03
CA PHE A 445 16.68 22.48 -12.22
C PHE A 445 15.97 23.46 -13.14
N ILE A 446 15.18 24.36 -12.55
CA ILE A 446 14.54 25.47 -13.26
C ILE A 446 15.57 26.59 -13.40
N LEU A 447 15.92 26.91 -14.63
CA LEU A 447 16.88 27.98 -14.96
C LEU A 447 16.27 29.36 -14.69
N LYS A 448 17.10 30.32 -14.28
CA LYS A 448 16.64 31.63 -13.77
C LYS A 448 15.75 32.40 -14.74
N ASP A 449 15.99 32.26 -16.04
CA ASP A 449 15.27 33.02 -17.07
C ASP A 449 14.01 32.29 -17.59
N LYS A 450 13.80 31.02 -17.22
CA LYS A 450 12.59 30.27 -17.61
C LYS A 450 11.34 30.67 -16.81
N HIS A 451 11.51 31.42 -15.71
CA HIS A 451 10.38 31.94 -14.93
C HIS A 451 9.62 33.10 -15.61
N LEU A 452 10.05 33.56 -16.79
CA LEU A 452 9.33 34.60 -17.53
C LEU A 452 8.16 34.07 -18.38
N ASP A 453 8.07 32.75 -18.64
CA ASP A 453 7.05 32.16 -19.53
C ASP A 453 6.34 30.93 -18.95
N VAL A 454 6.25 30.79 -17.62
CA VAL A 454 5.41 29.73 -17.01
C VAL A 454 4.23 30.39 -16.30
N GLU A 455 3.24 30.80 -17.09
CA GLU A 455 1.86 30.89 -16.59
C GLU A 455 1.40 29.47 -16.27
N CYS A 456 1.10 29.21 -14.99
CA CYS A 456 0.49 27.98 -14.49
C CYS A 456 -0.98 27.86 -14.91
#